data_AF-A0A564Q3Z1-F1
#
_entry.id   AF-A0A564Q3Z1-F1
#
_cell.length_a   1.000
_cell.length_b   1.000
_cell.length_c   1.000
_cell.angle_alpha   90.00
_cell.angle_beta   90.00
_cell.angle_gamma   90.00
#
_symmetry.space_group_name_H-M   'P 1'
#
loop_
_entity.id
_entity.type
_entity.pdbx_description
1 polymer ?
#
loop_
_entity_poly.entity_id
_entity_poly.type
_entity_poly.pdbx_seq_one_letter_code
_entity_poly.pdbx_strand_id
1 'polypeptide(L)' 'MEIKMDGVIVAVAHDEFKKMKLEDVKKFMNDKPVLIDIRGMFDEAASKGNGFYYKGL' A
#
# COMPACT_ATOMS: atom_id res chain seq x y z
N MET A 1 6.95 14.47 15.98
CA MET A 1 5.66 13.86 15.63
C MET A 1 5.89 13.06 14.36
N GLU A 2 5.87 11.74 14.43
CA GLU A 2 5.83 10.90 13.22
C GLU A 2 4.47 11.10 12.56
N ILE A 3 4.45 11.73 11.39
CA ILE A 3 3.23 11.84 10.59
C ILE A 3 3.04 10.49 9.91
N LYS A 4 2.09 9.72 10.41
CA LYS A 4 1.70 8.44 9.82
C LYS A 4 0.43 8.61 9.00
N MET A 5 0.36 7.91 7.89
CA MET A 5 -0.69 8.03 6.89
C MET A 5 -1.82 7.04 7.19
N ASP A 6 -3.07 7.48 7.02
CA ASP A 6 -4.25 6.60 7.12
C ASP A 6 -4.43 5.73 5.88
N GLY A 7 -3.97 6.21 4.73
CA GLY A 7 -4.14 5.54 3.44
C GLY A 7 -3.07 5.94 2.43
N VAL A 8 -2.74 5.02 1.53
CA VAL A 8 -1.82 5.21 0.41
C VAL A 8 -2.55 4.82 -0.87
N ILE A 9 -2.49 5.71 -1.86
CA ILE A 9 -3.10 5.50 -3.17
C ILE A 9 -1.98 5.44 -4.21
N VAL A 10 -1.92 4.33 -4.93
CA VAL A 10 -0.93 4.06 -5.97
C VAL A 10 -1.60 4.28 -7.31
N ALA A 11 -1.41 5.49 -7.86
CA ALA A 11 -2.03 5.89 -9.13
C ALA A 11 -1.17 5.59 -10.36
N VAL A 12 0.16 5.53 -10.20
CA VAL A 12 1.11 5.36 -11.29
C VAL A 12 2.22 4.37 -10.93
N ALA A 13 2.46 3.42 -11.83
CA ALA A 13 3.44 2.35 -11.65
C ALA A 13 4.79 2.69 -12.28
N HIS A 14 5.42 3.81 -11.87
CA HIS A 14 6.82 4.05 -12.24
C HIS A 14 7.70 2.93 -11.67
N ASP A 15 8.72 2.50 -12.41
CA ASP A 15 9.54 1.32 -12.07
C ASP A 15 10.25 1.45 -10.70
N GLU A 16 10.42 2.67 -10.18
CA GLU A 16 10.91 2.91 -8.82
C GLU A 16 9.95 2.41 -7.73
N PHE A 17 8.64 2.53 -7.94
CA PHE A 17 7.64 2.04 -6.98
C PHE A 17 7.49 0.52 -7.01
N LYS A 18 7.89 -0.16 -8.10
CA LYS A 18 7.86 -1.63 -8.17
C LYS A 18 8.86 -2.27 -7.21
N LYS A 19 9.90 -1.53 -6.82
CA LYS A 19 10.90 -1.99 -5.85
C LYS A 19 10.43 -1.80 -4.40
N MET A 20 9.40 -0.99 -4.18
CA MET A 20 8.87 -0.71 -2.85
C MET A 20 7.98 -1.86 -2.41
N LYS A 21 8.32 -2.51 -1.28
CA LYS A 21 7.53 -3.63 -0.78
C LYS A 21 6.35 -3.13 0.04
N LEU A 22 5.30 -3.95 0.13
CA LEU A 22 4.14 -3.71 0.98
C LEU A 22 4.51 -3.42 2.45
N GLU A 23 5.59 -4.06 2.93
CA GLU A 23 6.14 -3.85 4.28
C GLU A 23 6.73 -2.45 4.47
N ASP A 24 7.35 -1.88 3.42
CA ASP A 24 7.88 -0.52 3.47
C ASP A 24 6.74 0.48 3.50
N VAL A 25 5.69 0.25 2.69
CA VAL A 25 4.46 1.06 2.73
C VAL A 25 3.81 1.01 4.11
N LYS A 26 3.80 -0.16 4.77
CA LYS A 26 3.25 -0.33 6.12
C LYS A 26 3.92 0.57 7.16
N LYS A 27 5.24 0.81 7.05
CA LYS A 27 5.99 1.64 8.00
C LYS A 27 5.52 3.09 8.00
N PHE A 28 4.99 3.56 6.88
CA PHE A 28 4.46 4.92 6.75
C PHE A 28 3.02 5.04 7.26
N MET A 29 2.36 3.92 7.59
CA MET A 29 0.92 3.88 7.86
C MET A 29 0.57 3.57 9.31
N ASN A 30 -0.66 3.91 9.66
CA ASN A 30 -1.27 3.63 10.95
C ASN A 30 -1.70 2.16 11.09
N ASP A 31 -2.20 1.78 12.27
CA ASP A 31 -2.68 0.42 12.59
C ASP A 31 -3.81 -0.09 11.66
N LYS A 32 -4.47 0.80 10.92
CA LYS A 32 -5.51 0.46 9.93
C LYS A 32 -5.13 0.96 8.54
N PRO A 33 -4.15 0.32 7.87
CA PRO A 33 -3.63 0.85 6.62
C PRO A 33 -4.58 0.55 5.45
N VAL A 34 -4.99 1.61 4.74
CA VAL A 34 -5.81 1.52 3.51
C VAL A 34 -4.93 1.65 2.27
N LEU A 35 -4.81 0.58 1.48
CA LEU A 35 -4.05 0.57 0.23
C LEU A 35 -5.01 0.52 -0.96
N ILE A 36 -5.01 1.57 -1.78
CA ILE A 36 -5.76 1.62 -3.04
C ILE A 36 -4.77 1.53 -4.18
N ASP A 37 -4.90 0.50 -5.00
CA ASP A 37 -3.98 0.22 -6.09
C ASP A 37 -4.73 0.24 -7.42
N ILE A 38 -4.53 1.31 -8.19
CA ILE A 38 -5.24 1.52 -9.46
C ILE A 38 -4.53 0.80 -10.62
N ARG A 39 -3.27 0.38 -10.43
CA ARG A 39 -2.44 -0.22 -11.48
C ARG A 39 -2.26 -1.72 -11.33
N GLY A 40 -2.71 -2.31 -10.22
CA GLY A 40 -2.49 -3.72 -9.90
C GLY A 40 -1.01 -4.03 -9.65
N MET A 41 -0.28 -3.11 -9.03
CA MET A 41 1.12 -3.31 -8.65
C MET A 41 1.29 -4.31 -7.50
N PHE A 42 0.32 -4.39 -6.60
CA PHE A 42 0.37 -5.21 -5.40
C PHE A 42 -0.63 -6.36 -5.50
N ASP A 43 -0.20 -7.51 -4.99
CA ASP A 43 -1.05 -8.69 -4.91
C ASP A 43 -2.09 -8.50 -3.77
N GLU A 44 -3.36 -8.68 -4.11
CA GLU A 44 -4.48 -8.54 -3.18
C GLU A 44 -4.41 -9.53 -2.01
N ALA A 45 -3.98 -10.77 -2.26
CA ALA A 45 -3.87 -11.81 -1.23
C ALA A 45 -2.73 -11.49 -0.26
N ALA A 46 -1.59 -11.02 -0.78
CA ALA A 46 -0.47 -10.55 0.05
C ALA A 46 -0.86 -9.31 0.89
N SER A 47 -1.69 -8.42 0.34
CA SER A 47 -2.16 -7.21 1.03
C SER A 47 -3.13 -7.53 2.18
N LYS A 48 -4.15 -8.36 1.91
CA LYS A 48 -5.13 -8.79 2.92
C LYS A 48 -4.47 -9.60 4.04
N GLY A 49 -3.51 -10.47 3.70
CA GLY A 49 -2.73 -11.25 4.67
C GLY A 49 -1.89 -10.39 5.63
N ASN A 50 -1.57 -9.15 5.24
CA ASN A 50 -0.80 -8.21 6.05
C ASN A 50 -1.66 -7.23 6.88
N GLY A 51 -2.99 -7.41 6.89
CA GLY A 51 -3.93 -6.54 7.61
C GLY A 51 -4.23 -5.23 6.90
N PHE A 52 -3.93 -5.12 5.61
CA PHE A 52 -4.33 -3.97 4.81
C PHE A 52 -5.77 -4.10 4.33
N TYR A 53 -6.51 -3.00 4.33
CA TYR A 53 -7.68 -2.88 3.50
C TYR A 53 -7.20 -2.58 2.07
N TYR A 54 -7.21 -3.61 1.21
CA TYR A 54 -6.82 -3.50 -0.19
C TYR A 54 -8.05 -3.29 -1.08
N LYS A 55 -7.96 -2.31 -1.99
CA LYS A 55 -8.93 -2.13 -3.06
C LYS A 55 -8.21 -1.85 -4.38
N GLY A 56 -8.29 -2.81 -5.30
CA GLY A 56 -7.93 -2.64 -6.70
C GLY A 56 -9.06 -1.97 -7.48
N LEU A 57 -8.72 -1.24 -8.54
CA LEU A 57 -9.65 -0.69 -9.53
C LEU A 57 -9.39 -1.29 -10.90
#